data_AF-A0A9E6V6I6-F1
#
_entry.id   AF-A0A9E6V6I6-F1
#
_cell.length_a   1.000
_cell.length_b   1.000
_cell.length_c   1.000
_cell.angle_alpha   90.00
_cell.angle_beta   90.00
_cell.angle_gamma   90.00
#
_symmetry.space_group_name_H-M   'P 1'
#
loop_
_entity.id
_entity.type
_entity.pdbx_description
1 polymer ?
#
loop_
_entity_poly.entity_id
_entity_poly.type
_entity_poly.pdbx_seq_one_letter_code
_entity_poly.pdbx_strand_id
1 'polypeptide(L)'
;MRTPNHHGYSLIELSVTLGFLALLAGSWLTFAASNSDKKNIERTEKKLDVIEDALHRFVSMYDRLPCPAGLAVINTDASFGLEDNCAAITPTLAGITRVHDGSTQEVWIGTIPTRTLGIKESYMIDGWGRRMTYAIHKRTGTISLGNPIQTFSTFTATNAAQRLRVENIHGHPLHNPTQLTGIQPDPHSTDPILYVLVSHGHDRRGSYNKTGILMNNCGNATLHRDIENCDYTIPATRDSLFLSSAIMDSRMASQYYYDILRWKIKSQFSDTP
;
A
#
# COMPACT_ATOMS: atom_id res chain seq x y z
N MET A 1 12.39 -5.66 -75.28
CA MET A 1 11.93 -5.55 -73.88
C MET A 1 11.97 -6.94 -73.27
N ARG A 2 12.82 -7.17 -72.26
CA ARG A 2 12.98 -8.47 -71.58
C ARG A 2 12.10 -8.43 -70.34
N THR A 3 11.01 -9.18 -70.32
CA THR A 3 10.12 -9.27 -69.16
C THR A 3 10.81 -10.05 -68.03
N PRO A 4 10.82 -9.54 -66.79
CA PRO A 4 11.38 -10.30 -65.66
C PRO A 4 10.53 -11.53 -65.38
N ASN A 5 11.18 -12.70 -65.21
CA ASN A 5 10.53 -13.91 -64.71
C ASN A 5 10.15 -13.70 -63.24
N HIS A 6 8.85 -13.67 -62.95
CA HIS A 6 8.35 -13.74 -61.59
C HIS A 6 8.43 -15.19 -61.09
N HIS A 7 9.43 -15.51 -60.28
CA HIS A 7 9.46 -16.77 -59.54
C HIS A 7 8.37 -16.70 -58.47
N GLY A 8 7.30 -17.47 -58.66
CA GLY A 8 6.25 -17.63 -57.67
C GLY A 8 6.76 -18.46 -56.48
N TYR A 9 6.47 -17.99 -55.27
CA TYR A 9 6.82 -18.71 -54.04
C TYR A 9 6.16 -20.10 -54.03
N SER A 10 6.92 -21.13 -53.66
CA SER A 10 6.38 -22.48 -53.52
C SER A 10 5.50 -22.58 -52.28
N LEU A 11 4.39 -23.34 -52.37
CA LEU A 11 3.49 -23.60 -51.25
C LEU A 11 4.23 -24.21 -50.05
N ILE A 12 5.28 -25.00 -50.30
CA ILE A 12 6.07 -25.60 -49.23
C ILE A 12 6.92 -24.55 -48.48
N GLU A 13 7.51 -23.59 -49.19
CA GLU A 13 8.33 -22.52 -48.63
C GLU A 13 7.50 -21.56 -47.78
N LEU A 14 6.27 -21.28 -48.22
CA LEU A 14 5.32 -20.48 -47.45
C LEU A 14 4.82 -21.23 -46.21
N SER A 15 4.63 -22.55 -46.29
CA SER A 15 4.23 -23.37 -45.12
C SER A 15 5.32 -23.47 -44.06
N VAL A 16 6.58 -23.60 -44.48
CA VAL A 16 7.75 -23.66 -43.58
C VAL A 16 7.97 -22.29 -42.92
N THR A 17 7.91 -21.20 -43.67
CA THR A 17 8.08 -19.84 -43.11
C THR A 17 6.97 -19.48 -42.12
N LEU A 18 5.71 -19.81 -42.40
CA LEU A 18 4.61 -19.62 -41.44
C LEU A 18 4.78 -20.50 -40.19
N GLY A 19 5.26 -21.73 -40.35
CA GLY A 19 5.59 -22.61 -39.21
C GLY A 19 6.67 -22.02 -38.31
N PHE A 20 7.74 -21.47 -38.89
CA PHE A 20 8.78 -20.76 -38.14
C PHE A 20 8.25 -19.49 -37.46
N LEU A 21 7.43 -18.70 -38.16
CA LEU A 21 6.82 -17.49 -37.58
C LEU A 21 5.88 -17.81 -36.41
N ALA A 22 5.13 -18.91 -36.47
CA ALA A 22 4.28 -19.36 -35.37
C ALA A 22 5.08 -19.76 -34.12
N LEU A 23 6.21 -20.45 -34.30
CA LEU A 23 7.11 -20.83 -33.21
C LEU A 23 7.80 -19.60 -32.57
N LEU A 24 8.20 -18.62 -33.39
CA LEU A 24 8.78 -17.37 -32.91
C LEU A 24 7.74 -16.50 -32.18
N ALA A 25 6.51 -16.42 -32.68
CA ALA A 25 5.43 -15.68 -32.04
C ALA A 25 5.10 -16.25 -30.65
N GLY A 26 5.04 -17.58 -30.52
CA GLY A 26 4.77 -18.26 -29.24
C GLY A 26 5.82 -17.95 -28.16
N SER A 27 7.07 -17.75 -28.55
CA SER A 27 8.18 -17.45 -27.62
C SER A 27 8.22 -15.98 -27.16
N TRP A 28 7.62 -15.05 -27.92
CA TRP A 28 7.62 -13.61 -27.58
C TRP A 28 6.57 -13.24 -26.53
N LEU A 29 5.40 -13.90 -26.54
CA LEU A 29 4.28 -13.58 -25.64
C LEU A 29 4.61 -13.78 -24.15
N THR A 30 5.42 -14.77 -23.79
CA THR A 30 5.81 -15.05 -22.39
C THR A 30 6.84 -14.05 -21.85
N PHE A 31 7.66 -13.45 -22.72
CA PHE A 31 8.64 -12.42 -22.34
C PHE A 31 8.00 -11.04 -22.11
N ALA A 32 6.89 -10.72 -22.79
CA ALA A 32 6.21 -9.44 -22.62
C ALA A 32 5.55 -9.29 -21.23
N ALA A 33 4.99 -10.38 -20.67
CA ALA A 33 4.25 -10.34 -19.39
C ALA A 33 5.17 -10.30 -18.15
N SER A 34 6.28 -11.04 -18.12
CA SER A 34 7.20 -11.03 -16.95
C SER A 34 7.98 -9.71 -16.81
N ASN A 35 8.22 -9.01 -17.92
CA ASN A 35 8.86 -7.69 -17.89
C ASN A 35 7.93 -6.58 -17.38
N SER A 36 6.62 -6.75 -17.43
CA SER A 36 5.70 -5.74 -16.90
C SER A 36 5.71 -5.69 -15.38
N ASP A 37 5.74 -6.81 -14.68
CA ASP A 37 5.67 -6.80 -13.20
C ASP A 37 6.93 -6.27 -12.55
N LYS A 38 8.12 -6.62 -13.04
CA LYS A 38 9.37 -6.02 -12.56
C LYS A 38 9.36 -4.49 -12.73
N LYS A 39 8.86 -4.00 -13.87
CA LYS A 39 8.71 -2.55 -14.12
C LYS A 39 7.67 -1.91 -13.22
N ASN A 40 6.59 -2.62 -12.91
CA ASN A 40 5.54 -2.14 -12.02
C ASN A 40 6.07 -2.03 -10.58
N ILE A 41 6.79 -3.04 -10.09
CA ILE A 41 7.48 -3.01 -8.80
C ILE A 41 8.43 -1.81 -8.73
N GLU A 42 9.34 -1.67 -9.70
CA GLU A 42 10.29 -0.55 -9.73
C GLU A 42 9.59 0.82 -9.76
N ARG A 43 8.49 0.92 -10.51
CA ARG A 43 7.66 2.14 -10.54
C ARG A 43 6.99 2.40 -9.19
N THR A 44 6.51 1.37 -8.50
CA THR A 44 5.88 1.50 -7.18
C THR A 44 6.92 1.96 -6.15
N GLU A 45 8.09 1.33 -6.10
CA GLU A 45 9.17 1.70 -5.17
C GLU A 45 9.58 3.17 -5.33
N LYS A 46 9.83 3.63 -6.56
CA LYS A 46 10.14 5.04 -6.83
C LYS A 46 9.05 6.01 -6.39
N LYS A 47 7.78 5.59 -6.42
CA LYS A 47 6.67 6.42 -5.95
C LYS A 47 6.59 6.43 -4.44
N LEU A 48 6.81 5.28 -3.81
CA LEU A 48 6.87 5.16 -2.35
C LEU A 48 7.98 6.05 -1.80
N ASP A 49 9.18 6.05 -2.39
CA ASP A 49 10.27 6.94 -1.96
C ASP A 49 9.84 8.43 -1.97
N VAL A 50 9.16 8.89 -3.02
CA VAL A 50 8.64 10.28 -3.09
C VAL A 50 7.54 10.55 -2.05
N ILE A 51 6.70 9.55 -1.75
CA ILE A 51 5.67 9.67 -0.72
C ILE A 51 6.32 9.77 0.66
N GLU A 52 7.31 8.92 0.97
CA GLU A 52 8.03 8.94 2.25
C GLU A 52 8.73 10.29 2.45
N ASP A 53 9.41 10.81 1.43
CA ASP A 53 10.01 12.16 1.46
C ASP A 53 8.98 13.26 1.71
N ALA A 54 7.80 13.18 1.09
CA ALA A 54 6.73 14.15 1.29
C ALA A 54 6.13 14.07 2.71
N LEU A 55 5.96 12.85 3.25
CA LEU A 55 5.51 12.63 4.62
C LEU A 55 6.51 13.18 5.63
N HIS A 56 7.81 12.96 5.43
CA HIS A 56 8.87 13.52 6.27
C HIS A 56 8.82 15.04 6.28
N ARG A 57 8.76 15.69 5.11
CA ARG A 57 8.65 17.17 5.01
C ARG A 57 7.39 17.70 5.69
N PHE A 58 6.27 17.00 5.55
CA PHE A 58 5.02 17.39 6.18
C PHE A 58 5.11 17.34 7.71
N VAL A 59 5.70 16.26 8.26
CA VAL A 59 5.95 16.14 9.70
C VAL A 59 6.87 17.26 10.18
N SER A 60 7.97 17.56 9.49
CA SER A 60 8.87 18.64 9.86
C SER A 60 8.21 20.02 9.87
N MET A 61 7.18 20.23 9.03
CA MET A 61 6.49 21.52 8.94
C MET A 61 5.33 21.65 9.94
N TYR A 62 4.62 20.56 10.23
CA TYR A 62 3.35 20.60 10.96
C TYR A 62 3.33 19.80 12.28
N ASP A 63 4.41 19.09 12.64
CA ASP A 63 4.49 18.16 13.79
C ASP A 63 3.29 17.20 13.88
N ARG A 64 2.86 16.72 12.70
CA ARG A 64 1.79 15.74 12.53
C ARG A 64 1.95 15.00 11.20
N LEU A 65 1.34 13.83 11.10
CA LEU A 65 1.11 13.17 9.83
C LEU A 65 -0.13 13.76 9.15
N PRO A 66 -0.22 13.76 7.82
CA PRO A 66 -1.47 14.09 7.16
C PRO A 66 -2.47 12.95 7.40
N CYS A 67 -3.73 13.29 7.60
CA CYS A 67 -4.79 12.31 7.73
C CYS A 67 -5.01 11.56 6.42
N PRO A 68 -5.42 10.28 6.45
CA PRO A 68 -5.69 9.55 5.22
C PRO A 68 -6.75 10.26 4.39
N ALA A 69 -6.56 10.25 3.07
CA ALA A 69 -7.59 10.62 2.12
C ALA A 69 -8.54 9.43 1.89
N GLY A 70 -9.73 9.69 1.33
CA GLY A 70 -10.70 8.64 1.06
C GLY A 70 -10.35 7.76 -0.15
N LEU A 71 -10.31 6.42 0.05
CA LEU A 71 -10.08 5.47 -1.04
C LEU A 71 -11.19 5.49 -2.11
N ALA A 72 -12.41 5.87 -1.73
CA ALA A 72 -13.57 5.87 -2.61
C ALA A 72 -13.93 7.25 -3.18
N VAL A 73 -13.15 8.30 -2.86
CA VAL A 73 -13.37 9.65 -3.40
C VAL A 73 -13.03 9.67 -4.88
N ILE A 74 -13.99 10.03 -5.74
CA ILE A 74 -13.79 10.08 -7.20
C ILE A 74 -12.79 11.17 -7.59
N ASN A 75 -12.07 10.97 -8.70
CA ASN A 75 -10.97 11.87 -9.10
C ASN A 75 -11.42 13.26 -9.57
N THR A 76 -12.71 13.46 -9.84
CA THR A 76 -13.28 14.77 -10.20
C THR A 76 -13.79 15.55 -8.99
N ASP A 77 -13.82 14.93 -7.80
CA ASP A 77 -14.28 15.57 -6.57
C ASP A 77 -13.24 16.58 -6.08
N ALA A 78 -13.70 17.71 -5.52
CA ALA A 78 -12.80 18.72 -4.95
C ALA A 78 -11.95 18.17 -3.79
N SER A 79 -12.49 17.18 -3.08
CA SER A 79 -11.86 16.48 -1.95
C SER A 79 -10.83 15.45 -2.38
N PHE A 80 -10.70 15.15 -3.69
CA PHE A 80 -9.76 14.15 -4.16
C PHE A 80 -8.33 14.52 -3.79
N GLY A 81 -7.59 13.57 -3.20
CA GLY A 81 -6.21 13.78 -2.78
C GLY A 81 -6.02 14.73 -1.59
N LEU A 82 -7.10 15.25 -0.98
CA LEU A 82 -7.03 15.99 0.28
C LEU A 82 -7.13 15.03 1.47
N GLU A 83 -6.40 15.35 2.53
CA GLU A 83 -6.53 14.67 3.83
C GLU A 83 -7.94 14.87 4.42
N ASP A 84 -8.42 13.87 5.15
CA ASP A 84 -9.61 14.03 6.00
C ASP A 84 -9.26 14.80 7.29
N ASN A 85 -10.24 15.06 8.15
CA ASN A 85 -10.04 15.72 9.43
C ASN A 85 -9.95 14.69 10.58
N CYS A 86 -8.74 14.32 11.00
CA CYS A 86 -8.55 13.43 12.17
C CYS A 86 -8.97 14.05 13.52
N ALA A 87 -9.35 15.34 13.56
CA ALA A 87 -9.99 15.91 14.76
C ALA A 87 -11.48 15.55 14.83
N ALA A 88 -12.11 15.14 13.71
CA ALA A 88 -13.50 14.70 13.70
C ALA A 88 -13.66 13.35 14.42
N ILE A 89 -14.86 13.08 14.96
CA ILE A 89 -15.16 11.81 15.63
C ILE A 89 -15.04 10.66 14.63
N THR A 90 -15.62 10.83 13.44
CA THR A 90 -15.61 9.87 12.33
C THR A 90 -15.03 10.51 11.07
N PRO A 91 -14.48 9.71 10.13
CA PRO A 91 -14.10 10.19 8.81
C PRO A 91 -15.28 10.86 8.09
N THR A 92 -14.99 11.93 7.35
CA THR A 92 -15.95 12.62 6.49
C THR A 92 -15.85 12.15 5.04
N LEU A 93 -14.68 11.67 4.62
CA LEU A 93 -14.41 11.20 3.28
C LEU A 93 -14.74 9.70 3.15
N ALA A 94 -15.29 9.33 1.99
CA ALA A 94 -15.66 7.95 1.70
C ALA A 94 -14.43 7.05 1.49
N GLY A 95 -14.49 5.83 2.01
CA GLY A 95 -13.42 4.84 1.86
C GLY A 95 -12.27 5.05 2.85
N ILE A 96 -12.55 5.59 4.04
CA ILE A 96 -11.66 5.52 5.19
C ILE A 96 -12.26 4.53 6.19
N THR A 97 -11.48 3.51 6.54
CA THR A 97 -11.86 2.50 7.52
C THR A 97 -11.26 2.84 8.87
N ARG A 98 -12.05 2.65 9.93
CA ARG A 98 -11.65 2.85 11.32
C ARG A 98 -11.38 1.51 11.96
N VAL A 99 -10.25 1.38 12.62
CA VAL A 99 -9.88 0.22 13.43
C VAL A 99 -9.69 0.70 14.86
N HIS A 100 -10.14 -0.09 15.84
CA HIS A 100 -10.16 0.29 17.26
C HIS A 100 -10.95 1.59 17.49
N ASP A 101 -12.12 1.69 16.87
CA ASP A 101 -13.05 2.83 16.91
C ASP A 101 -13.24 3.37 18.35
N GLY A 102 -12.99 4.67 18.55
CA GLY A 102 -13.23 5.35 19.82
C GLY A 102 -12.15 5.11 20.87
N SER A 103 -11.14 4.28 20.57
CA SER A 103 -10.00 4.06 21.46
C SER A 103 -8.98 5.19 21.41
N THR A 104 -8.07 5.22 22.39
CA THR A 104 -6.96 6.17 22.42
C THR A 104 -5.95 5.95 21.30
N GLN A 105 -5.94 4.78 20.66
CA GLN A 105 -5.04 4.40 19.58
C GLN A 105 -5.81 4.03 18.30
N GLU A 106 -6.99 4.61 18.11
CA GLU A 106 -7.79 4.45 16.89
C GLU A 106 -6.92 4.65 15.65
N VAL A 107 -7.01 3.73 14.69
CA VAL A 107 -6.26 3.74 13.43
C VAL A 107 -7.23 4.09 12.30
N TRP A 108 -6.82 5.05 11.46
CA TRP A 108 -7.54 5.41 10.24
C TRP A 108 -6.76 4.87 9.05
N ILE A 109 -7.47 4.17 8.16
CA ILE A 109 -6.90 3.49 7.00
C ILE A 109 -7.62 3.99 5.75
N GLY A 110 -6.88 4.63 4.85
CA GLY A 110 -7.39 5.23 3.60
C GLY A 110 -6.32 5.20 2.51
N THR A 111 -6.24 6.26 1.71
CA THR A 111 -5.22 6.45 0.66
C THR A 111 -4.31 7.65 0.96
N ILE A 112 -3.19 7.75 0.25
CA ILE A 112 -2.25 8.88 0.37
C ILE A 112 -2.91 10.22 -0.01
N PRO A 113 -2.86 11.24 0.86
CA PRO A 113 -3.41 12.57 0.61
C PRO A 113 -2.47 13.43 -0.26
N THR A 114 -2.33 13.08 -1.54
CA THR A 114 -1.33 13.68 -2.45
C THR A 114 -1.39 15.21 -2.59
N ARG A 115 -2.59 15.81 -2.63
CA ARG A 115 -2.75 17.27 -2.78
C ARG A 115 -2.38 17.97 -1.47
N THR A 116 -2.75 17.41 -0.32
CA THR A 116 -2.26 17.88 0.99
C THR A 116 -0.74 17.80 1.10
N LEU A 117 -0.14 16.74 0.57
CA LEU A 117 1.31 16.55 0.53
C LEU A 117 2.03 17.39 -0.54
N GLY A 118 1.29 18.11 -1.39
CA GLY A 118 1.88 18.90 -2.48
C GLY A 118 2.56 18.08 -3.57
N ILE A 119 2.23 16.78 -3.68
CA ILE A 119 2.76 15.88 -4.72
C ILE A 119 1.68 15.55 -5.76
N LYS A 120 2.13 15.12 -6.95
CA LYS A 120 1.20 14.78 -8.04
C LYS A 120 0.28 13.62 -7.66
N GLU A 121 -1.00 13.70 -8.03
CA GLU A 121 -2.01 12.66 -7.75
C GLU A 121 -1.61 11.27 -8.24
N SER A 122 -0.82 11.18 -9.32
CA SER A 122 -0.33 9.89 -9.83
C SER A 122 0.60 9.14 -8.86
N TYR A 123 1.11 9.80 -7.83
CA TYR A 123 1.93 9.17 -6.79
C TYR A 123 1.10 8.28 -5.87
N MET A 124 -0.19 8.55 -5.61
CA MET A 124 -1.02 7.62 -4.82
C MET A 124 -1.31 6.30 -5.54
N ILE A 125 -1.04 6.25 -6.86
CA ILE A 125 -1.34 5.11 -7.71
C ILE A 125 -0.09 4.26 -7.88
N ASP A 126 -0.12 2.97 -7.62
CA ASP A 126 1.01 2.05 -7.80
C ASP A 126 1.33 1.75 -9.28
N GLY A 127 2.27 0.83 -9.51
CA GLY A 127 2.65 0.34 -10.83
C GLY A 127 1.51 -0.35 -11.60
N TRP A 128 0.60 -1.02 -10.89
CA TRP A 128 -0.54 -1.75 -11.46
C TRP A 128 -1.80 -0.89 -11.65
N GLY A 129 -1.73 0.40 -11.30
CA GLY A 129 -2.81 1.36 -11.53
C GLY A 129 -3.83 1.43 -10.40
N ARG A 130 -3.48 1.02 -9.18
CA ARG A 130 -4.33 1.01 -7.99
C ARG A 130 -3.89 2.04 -6.96
N ARG A 131 -4.83 2.56 -6.18
CA ARG A 131 -4.54 3.40 -5.02
C ARG A 131 -3.82 2.56 -3.99
N MET A 132 -2.71 3.09 -3.48
CA MET A 132 -2.00 2.52 -2.35
C MET A 132 -2.73 2.87 -1.06
N THR A 133 -2.75 1.92 -0.12
CA THR A 133 -3.33 2.14 1.21
C THR A 133 -2.33 2.88 2.09
N TYR A 134 -2.85 3.77 2.92
CA TYR A 134 -2.10 4.51 3.93
C TYR A 134 -2.86 4.46 5.25
N ALA A 135 -2.17 3.98 6.29
CA ALA A 135 -2.72 3.82 7.62
C ALA A 135 -1.91 4.62 8.63
N ILE A 136 -2.59 5.31 9.56
CA ILE A 136 -1.98 6.02 10.68
C ILE A 136 -2.81 5.87 11.94
N HIS A 137 -2.20 6.15 13.09
CA HIS A 137 -2.96 6.47 14.28
C HIS A 137 -3.69 7.81 14.10
N LYS A 138 -4.99 7.85 14.37
CA LYS A 138 -5.82 9.06 14.26
C LYS A 138 -5.17 10.25 15.00
N ARG A 139 -4.68 10.00 16.21
CA ARG A 139 -4.05 11.02 17.06
C ARG A 139 -2.79 11.64 16.45
N THR A 140 -2.01 10.89 15.65
CA THR A 140 -0.82 11.44 15.00
C THR A 140 -1.15 12.35 13.83
N GLY A 141 -2.39 12.32 13.33
CA GLY A 141 -2.89 13.24 12.29
C GLY A 141 -3.75 14.39 12.82
N THR A 142 -4.17 14.34 14.08
CA THR A 142 -4.98 15.40 14.70
C THR A 142 -4.15 16.67 14.92
N ILE A 143 -4.67 17.82 14.52
CA ILE A 143 -4.16 19.12 14.97
C ILE A 143 -4.67 19.33 16.41
N SER A 144 -3.82 19.10 17.41
CA SER A 144 -4.19 19.31 18.80
C SER A 144 -4.04 20.79 19.17
N LEU A 145 -5.16 21.48 19.40
CA LEU A 145 -5.21 22.81 20.01
C LEU A 145 -5.57 22.74 21.52
N GLY A 146 -5.56 21.53 22.10
CA GLY A 146 -5.97 21.26 23.48
C GLY A 146 -4.79 21.06 24.44
N ASN A 147 -5.08 20.86 25.73
CA ASN A 147 -4.07 20.66 26.77
C ASN A 147 -4.33 19.32 27.52
N PRO A 148 -3.39 18.35 27.52
CA PRO A 148 -2.09 18.40 26.86
C PRO A 148 -2.21 18.29 25.34
N ILE A 149 -1.32 19.01 24.64
CA ILE A 149 -1.20 18.95 23.18
C ILE A 149 -0.76 17.52 22.83
N GLN A 150 -1.62 16.77 22.15
CA GLN A 150 -1.28 15.43 21.67
C GLN A 150 -0.72 15.57 20.25
N THR A 151 0.60 15.76 20.16
CA THR A 151 1.35 15.88 18.91
C THR A 151 1.88 14.53 18.44
N PHE A 152 2.31 14.47 17.18
CA PHE A 152 3.12 13.39 16.65
C PHE A 152 4.36 13.11 17.51
N SER A 153 5.06 14.15 17.95
CA SER A 153 6.24 14.07 18.81
C SER A 153 5.98 13.48 20.20
N THR A 154 4.77 13.58 20.75
CA THR A 154 4.41 13.04 22.08
C THR A 154 3.62 11.74 22.04
N PHE A 155 3.18 11.29 20.85
CA PHE A 155 2.40 10.07 20.72
C PHE A 155 3.16 8.82 21.21
N THR A 156 2.45 7.98 21.95
CA THR A 156 2.89 6.66 22.42
C THR A 156 1.79 5.63 22.19
N ALA A 157 2.17 4.41 21.82
CA ALA A 157 1.24 3.32 21.56
C ALA A 157 1.23 2.32 22.74
N THR A 158 0.56 2.66 23.83
CA THR A 158 0.63 1.90 25.10
C THR A 158 -0.15 0.58 25.11
N ASN A 159 -1.20 0.47 24.30
CA ASN A 159 -1.95 -0.77 24.09
C ASN A 159 -1.38 -1.52 22.88
N ALA A 160 -0.70 -2.64 23.15
CA ALA A 160 -0.08 -3.47 22.12
C ALA A 160 -1.09 -4.11 21.15
N ALA A 161 -2.35 -4.30 21.57
CA ALA A 161 -3.40 -4.84 20.70
C ALA A 161 -3.97 -3.80 19.74
N GLN A 162 -3.85 -2.50 20.05
CA GLN A 162 -4.46 -1.40 19.31
C GLN A 162 -3.47 -0.56 18.49
N ARG A 163 -2.18 -0.90 18.53
CA ARG A 163 -1.13 -0.22 17.75
C ARG A 163 -1.10 -0.73 16.29
N LEU A 164 -0.54 0.06 15.39
CA LEU A 164 -0.09 -0.43 14.09
C LEU A 164 0.96 -1.52 14.31
N ARG A 165 0.76 -2.69 13.71
CA ARG A 165 1.66 -3.83 13.78
C ARG A 165 2.06 -4.26 12.37
N VAL A 166 3.30 -4.71 12.23
CA VAL A 166 3.78 -5.34 11.00
C VAL A 166 4.48 -6.64 11.37
N GLU A 167 4.08 -7.74 10.74
CA GLU A 167 4.65 -9.07 10.91
C GLU A 167 5.20 -9.62 9.59
N ASN A 168 6.05 -10.64 9.67
CA ASN A 168 6.48 -11.40 8.50
C ASN A 168 5.59 -12.63 8.25
N ILE A 169 5.84 -13.36 7.17
CA ILE A 169 5.06 -14.57 6.78
C ILE A 169 4.97 -15.67 7.84
N HIS A 170 5.85 -15.65 8.85
CA HIS A 170 5.87 -16.61 9.94
C HIS A 170 5.12 -16.11 11.19
N GLY A 171 4.47 -14.93 11.13
CA GLY A 171 3.80 -14.31 12.27
C GLY A 171 4.78 -13.72 13.28
N HIS A 172 6.02 -13.46 12.87
CA HIS A 172 6.97 -12.76 13.73
C HIS A 172 6.88 -11.25 13.51
N PRO A 173 6.72 -10.45 14.57
CA PRO A 173 6.67 -9.00 14.46
C PRO A 173 8.01 -8.45 13.95
N LEU A 174 7.94 -7.61 12.91
CA LEU A 174 9.08 -6.89 12.35
C LEU A 174 9.42 -5.62 13.14
N HIS A 175 8.44 -5.12 13.89
CA HIS A 175 8.58 -4.11 14.92
C HIS A 175 7.71 -4.47 16.10
N ASN A 176 8.33 -4.53 17.28
CA ASN A 176 7.90 -5.18 18.53
C ASN A 176 8.11 -6.70 18.68
N PRO A 177 9.21 -7.12 19.30
CA PRO A 177 9.18 -8.22 20.27
C PRO A 177 9.51 -7.68 21.67
N THR A 178 8.87 -8.10 22.76
CA THR A 178 8.57 -9.48 23.17
C THR A 178 7.35 -9.46 24.09
N GLN A 179 6.59 -10.57 24.16
CA GLN A 179 5.58 -10.76 25.21
C GLN A 179 6.14 -10.33 26.55
N LEU A 180 5.42 -9.41 27.21
CA LEU A 180 5.69 -8.98 28.58
C LEU A 180 5.76 -10.22 29.47
N THR A 181 6.96 -10.68 29.81
CA THR A 181 7.17 -11.41 31.06
C THR A 181 7.12 -10.39 32.21
N GLY A 182 5.94 -9.80 32.42
CA GLY A 182 5.45 -9.14 33.63
C GLY A 182 6.21 -7.98 34.30
N ILE A 183 7.42 -7.58 33.90
CA ILE A 183 8.27 -6.69 34.74
C ILE A 183 8.90 -5.49 34.00
N GLN A 184 8.78 -5.36 32.68
CA GLN A 184 9.34 -4.19 31.95
C GLN A 184 8.26 -3.45 31.16
N PRO A 185 8.28 -2.10 31.12
CA PRO A 185 7.48 -1.33 30.17
C PRO A 185 7.80 -1.78 28.74
N ASP A 186 6.79 -1.93 27.87
CA ASP A 186 7.02 -2.24 26.45
C ASP A 186 7.86 -1.11 25.82
N PRO A 187 9.14 -1.33 25.47
CA PRO A 187 10.02 -0.27 24.99
C PRO A 187 9.49 0.34 23.68
N HIS A 188 8.73 -0.44 22.91
CA HIS A 188 8.16 -0.03 21.63
C HIS A 188 6.89 0.81 21.78
N SER A 189 6.35 0.96 23.00
CA SER A 189 5.26 1.91 23.25
C SER A 189 5.70 3.36 23.03
N THR A 190 6.99 3.65 23.26
CA THR A 190 7.59 4.97 23.08
C THR A 190 8.15 5.22 21.69
N ASP A 191 8.35 4.15 20.91
CA ASP A 191 8.80 4.20 19.52
C ASP A 191 7.86 3.40 18.59
N PRO A 192 6.58 3.81 18.44
CA PRO A 192 5.61 3.04 17.68
C PRO A 192 5.78 3.19 16.16
N ILE A 193 5.22 2.24 15.39
CA ILE A 193 4.98 2.44 13.96
C ILE A 193 3.98 3.59 13.79
N LEU A 194 4.34 4.59 13.01
CA LEU A 194 3.52 5.78 12.82
C LEU A 194 2.65 5.71 11.58
N TYR A 195 3.17 5.12 10.51
CA TYR A 195 2.42 4.89 9.31
C TYR A 195 2.77 3.56 8.65
N VAL A 196 1.82 3.05 7.87
CA VAL A 196 2.00 1.94 6.94
C VAL A 196 1.52 2.38 5.56
N LEU A 197 2.30 2.08 4.54
CA LEU A 197 1.97 2.22 3.12
C LEU A 197 1.91 0.83 2.48
N VAL A 198 0.85 0.56 1.73
CA VAL A 198 0.65 -0.73 1.05
C VAL A 198 0.31 -0.51 -0.42
N SER A 199 1.10 -1.10 -1.32
CA SER A 199 0.66 -1.38 -2.69
C SER A 199 0.16 -2.82 -2.74
N HIS A 200 -1.09 -3.02 -3.17
CA HIS A 200 -1.78 -4.31 -3.27
C HIS A 200 -1.36 -5.15 -4.48
N GLY A 201 -0.21 -4.83 -5.08
CA GLY A 201 0.41 -5.63 -6.13
C GLY A 201 -0.45 -5.95 -7.35
N HIS A 202 -0.09 -7.06 -7.99
CA HIS A 202 -0.72 -7.54 -9.22
C HIS A 202 -2.14 -8.08 -9.00
N ASP A 203 -2.43 -8.62 -7.82
CA ASP A 203 -3.67 -9.33 -7.53
C ASP A 203 -4.83 -8.38 -7.14
N ARG A 204 -4.51 -7.13 -6.77
CA ARG A 204 -5.44 -6.01 -6.57
C ARG A 204 -6.42 -6.18 -5.42
N ARG A 205 -6.21 -7.14 -4.52
CA ARG A 205 -7.11 -7.36 -3.37
C ARG A 205 -7.14 -6.15 -2.48
N GLY A 206 -8.30 -5.80 -1.93
CA GLY A 206 -8.48 -4.62 -1.08
C GLY A 206 -8.25 -3.27 -1.77
N SER A 207 -7.83 -3.27 -3.03
CA SER A 207 -7.37 -2.07 -3.72
C SER A 207 -8.49 -1.34 -4.44
N TYR A 208 -8.32 -0.02 -4.55
CA TYR A 208 -9.24 0.84 -5.29
C TYR A 208 -8.59 1.31 -6.58
N ASN A 209 -9.35 1.44 -7.65
CA ASN A 209 -8.84 2.01 -8.89
C ASN A 209 -8.71 3.55 -8.79
N LYS A 210 -8.21 4.16 -9.87
CA LYS A 210 -8.06 5.62 -9.96
C LYS A 210 -9.36 6.40 -9.72
N THR A 211 -10.51 5.81 -10.03
CA THR A 211 -11.83 6.45 -9.89
C THR A 211 -12.52 6.13 -8.56
N GLY A 212 -11.85 5.43 -7.63
CA GLY A 212 -12.41 5.13 -6.31
C GLY A 212 -13.35 3.93 -6.26
N ILE A 213 -13.24 3.00 -7.21
CA ILE A 213 -14.01 1.74 -7.22
C ILE A 213 -13.14 0.62 -6.68
N LEU A 214 -13.65 -0.15 -5.71
CA LEU A 214 -13.01 -1.35 -5.19
C LEU A 214 -12.87 -2.38 -6.32
N MET A 215 -11.66 -2.90 -6.49
CA MET A 215 -11.33 -3.76 -7.62
C MET A 215 -11.58 -5.23 -7.32
N ASN A 216 -10.90 -5.74 -6.29
CA ASN A 216 -11.10 -7.07 -5.78
C ASN A 216 -11.35 -6.96 -4.29
N ASN A 217 -12.41 -7.62 -3.81
CA ASN A 217 -12.64 -7.71 -2.38
C ASN A 217 -11.46 -8.43 -1.72
N CYS A 218 -11.17 -8.09 -0.46
CA CYS A 218 -10.08 -8.72 0.28
C CYS A 218 -10.24 -10.26 0.32
N GLY A 219 -11.49 -10.74 0.49
CA GLY A 219 -11.84 -12.16 0.40
C GLY A 219 -11.91 -12.83 1.77
N ASN A 220 -11.64 -14.14 1.83
CA ASN A 220 -11.63 -14.93 3.08
C ASN A 220 -10.18 -15.31 3.42
N ALA A 221 -9.76 -15.02 4.66
CA ALA A 221 -8.39 -15.20 5.20
C ALA A 221 -7.80 -16.60 5.08
N THR A 222 -8.62 -17.60 4.74
CA THR A 222 -8.19 -19.01 4.61
C THR A 222 -7.49 -19.34 3.29
N LEU A 223 -7.47 -18.44 2.30
CA LEU A 223 -6.96 -18.76 0.96
C LEU A 223 -5.58 -18.16 0.62
N HIS A 224 -5.22 -17.00 1.18
CA HIS A 224 -3.98 -16.27 0.83
C HIS A 224 -3.47 -15.49 2.04
N ARG A 225 -2.16 -15.46 2.29
CA ARG A 225 -1.56 -14.80 3.47
C ARG A 225 -1.51 -13.28 3.34
N ASP A 226 -1.48 -12.73 2.13
CA ASP A 226 -1.51 -11.29 1.85
C ASP A 226 -2.86 -10.63 2.15
N ILE A 227 -3.91 -11.40 2.47
CA ILE A 227 -5.18 -10.86 2.95
C ILE A 227 -5.01 -9.93 4.15
N GLU A 228 -4.03 -10.20 5.01
CA GLU A 228 -3.71 -9.34 6.15
C GLU A 228 -3.57 -7.86 5.76
N ASN A 229 -3.11 -7.57 4.54
CA ASN A 229 -2.92 -6.20 4.08
C ASN A 229 -4.21 -5.49 3.64
N CYS A 230 -5.36 -6.17 3.67
CA CYS A 230 -6.66 -5.62 3.30
C CYS A 230 -7.81 -6.00 4.25
N ASP A 231 -7.57 -6.88 5.21
CA ASP A 231 -8.62 -7.50 6.03
C ASP A 231 -9.20 -6.53 7.08
N TYR A 232 -8.56 -5.37 7.28
CA TYR A 232 -9.13 -4.23 7.99
C TYR A 232 -10.53 -3.85 7.45
N THR A 233 -10.83 -4.20 6.19
CA THR A 233 -12.16 -4.02 5.59
C THR A 233 -13.21 -5.05 6.05
N ILE A 234 -12.79 -6.22 6.56
CA ILE A 234 -13.61 -7.36 6.95
C ILE A 234 -13.94 -7.31 8.44
N PRO A 235 -15.22 -7.13 8.86
CA PRO A 235 -15.56 -6.95 10.27
C PRO A 235 -15.09 -8.05 11.23
N ALA A 236 -14.98 -9.30 10.77
CA ALA A 236 -14.63 -10.45 11.60
C ALA A 236 -13.13 -10.58 11.91
N THR A 237 -12.26 -10.06 11.03
CA THR A 237 -10.80 -10.12 11.19
C THR A 237 -10.17 -8.74 11.33
N ARG A 238 -10.96 -7.67 11.16
CA ARG A 238 -10.53 -6.28 11.20
C ARG A 238 -9.60 -6.00 12.38
N ASP A 239 -8.36 -5.73 12.05
CA ASP A 239 -7.39 -5.20 12.99
C ASP A 239 -6.45 -4.18 12.30
N SER A 240 -5.33 -3.87 12.97
CA SER A 240 -4.30 -2.94 12.52
C SER A 240 -2.95 -3.65 12.34
N LEU A 241 -3.00 -4.94 12.05
CA LEU A 241 -1.86 -5.76 11.67
C LEU A 241 -1.73 -5.76 10.14
N PHE A 242 -0.49 -5.76 9.69
CA PHE A 242 -0.14 -5.86 8.29
C PHE A 242 0.97 -6.88 8.13
N LEU A 243 0.99 -7.55 6.99
CA LEU A 243 2.01 -8.52 6.67
C LEU A 243 3.05 -7.85 5.77
N SER A 244 4.34 -8.04 6.03
CA SER A 244 5.44 -7.58 5.18
C SER A 244 6.36 -8.74 4.85
N SER A 245 6.57 -8.97 3.56
CA SER A 245 7.42 -10.06 3.05
C SER A 245 8.09 -9.67 1.76
N ALA A 246 9.14 -10.42 1.39
CA ALA A 246 9.61 -10.42 0.02
C ALA A 246 8.51 -10.90 -0.93
N ILE A 247 8.43 -10.28 -2.11
CA ILE A 247 7.49 -10.66 -3.16
C ILE A 247 7.76 -12.12 -3.56
N MET A 248 6.72 -12.96 -3.50
CA MET A 248 6.78 -14.37 -3.89
C MET A 248 5.66 -14.70 -4.88
N ASP A 249 6.05 -14.98 -6.12
CA ASP A 249 5.21 -15.58 -7.16
C ASP A 249 5.42 -17.10 -7.13
N SER A 250 4.72 -17.78 -6.23
CA SER A 250 4.79 -19.25 -6.05
C SER A 250 3.57 -19.91 -6.67
N ARG A 251 3.61 -21.15 -7.16
CA ARG A 251 2.39 -21.83 -7.64
C ARG A 251 1.42 -22.27 -6.53
N MET A 252 1.75 -22.06 -5.25
CA MET A 252 0.92 -22.47 -4.11
C MET A 252 0.14 -21.27 -3.56
N ALA A 253 -1.19 -21.42 -3.43
CA ALA A 253 -2.10 -20.37 -2.94
C ALA A 253 -1.64 -19.73 -1.61
N SER A 254 -1.05 -20.53 -0.72
CA SER A 254 -0.59 -20.14 0.61
C SER A 254 0.74 -19.38 0.66
N GLN A 255 1.36 -19.15 -0.51
CA GLN A 255 2.69 -18.54 -0.67
C GLN A 255 2.71 -17.38 -1.68
N TYR A 256 1.56 -16.97 -2.23
CA TYR A 256 1.48 -15.75 -3.03
C TYR A 256 1.63 -14.52 -2.15
N TYR A 257 2.53 -13.62 -2.54
CA TYR A 257 2.70 -12.34 -1.89
C TYR A 257 3.18 -11.32 -2.93
N TYR A 258 2.29 -10.42 -3.35
CA TYR A 258 2.60 -9.40 -4.37
C TYR A 258 2.65 -7.98 -3.81
N ASP A 259 2.30 -7.84 -2.53
CA ASP A 259 2.18 -6.54 -1.91
C ASP A 259 3.54 -5.95 -1.59
N ILE A 260 3.64 -4.64 -1.76
CA ILE A 260 4.81 -3.88 -1.33
C ILE A 260 4.38 -3.06 -0.13
N LEU A 261 5.01 -3.34 1.01
CA LEU A 261 4.70 -2.68 2.27
C LEU A 261 5.90 -1.86 2.77
N ARG A 262 5.68 -0.58 3.05
CA ARG A 262 6.65 0.34 3.68
C ARG A 262 6.06 0.87 4.98
N TRP A 263 6.88 1.04 5.99
CA TRP A 263 6.47 1.56 7.29
C TRP A 263 7.65 2.26 7.96
N LYS A 264 7.34 3.20 8.87
CA LYS A 264 8.35 3.89 9.67
C LYS A 264 7.90 4.00 11.12
N ILE A 265 8.89 4.04 11.99
CA ILE A 265 8.73 4.21 13.43
C ILE A 265 9.06 5.65 13.82
N LYS A 266 8.66 6.03 15.02
CA LYS A 266 8.79 7.41 15.50
C LYS A 266 10.22 7.93 15.53
N SER A 267 11.17 7.11 15.98
CA SER A 267 12.58 7.48 16.06
C SER A 267 13.21 7.80 14.69
N GLN A 268 12.63 7.28 13.60
CA GLN A 268 13.11 7.58 12.24
C GLN A 268 12.70 8.98 11.74
N PHE A 269 11.88 9.70 12.51
CA PHE A 269 11.49 11.09 12.22
C PHE A 269 12.15 12.12 13.16
N SER A 270 12.70 11.68 14.30
CA SER A 270 13.29 12.57 15.30
C SER A 270 14.69 13.11 14.94
N ASP A 271 15.30 12.62 13.86
CA ASP A 271 16.61 13.07 13.38
C ASP A 271 16.53 14.34 12.48
N THR A 272 15.47 15.13 12.62
CA THR A 272 15.37 16.40 11.88
C THR A 272 16.10 17.49 12.69
N PRO A 273 17.16 18.11 12.13
CA PRO A 273 17.98 19.09 12.83
C PRO A 273 17.24 20.38 13.17
#